data_AF-A0A3D5SVB9-F1
#
_entry.id   AF-A0A3D5SVB9-F1
#
_cell.length_a   1.000
_cell.length_b   1.000
_cell.length_c   1.000
_cell.angle_alpha   90.00
_cell.angle_beta   90.00
_cell.angle_gamma   90.00
#
_symmetry.space_group_name_H-M   'P 1'
#
loop_
_entity.id
_entity.type
_entity.pdbx_description
1 polymer ?
#
loop_
_entity_poly.entity_id
_entity_poly.type
_entity_poly.pdbx_seq_one_letter_code
_entity_poly.pdbx_strand_id
1 'polypeptide(L)'
;ALACDIVLAARSAVFIQSFSRIGLAPDCGASFLLPRLAGSARAMGLAMLGEPLSAEQAERWGIIWRCVEDDALGAEAEKLVQALAAGPTRALAAIRRVLHASWENGLEAQLDLERDVQRALGASRDYREGVTAFREKRKPRFEGR
;
A
#
# COMPACT_ATOMS: atom_id res chain seq x y z
N ALA A 1 -1.63 10.61 -4.13
CA ALA A 1 -0.58 9.92 -3.34
C ALA A 1 -1.19 8.88 -2.40
N LEU A 2 -1.97 9.27 -1.39
CA LEU A 2 -2.40 8.37 -0.30
C LEU A 2 -3.43 7.28 -0.67
N ALA A 3 -3.94 7.29 -1.91
CA ALA A 3 -4.82 6.24 -2.44
C ALA A 3 -4.04 5.07 -3.09
N CYS A 4 -2.72 5.18 -3.21
CA CYS A 4 -1.86 4.13 -3.77
C CYS A 4 -1.55 3.05 -2.71
N ASP A 5 -1.32 1.81 -3.15
CA ASP A 5 -1.02 0.70 -2.24
C ASP A 5 0.38 0.83 -1.59
N ILE A 6 1.34 1.43 -2.30
CA ILE A 6 2.70 1.70 -1.81
C ILE A 6 3.08 3.14 -2.19
N VAL A 7 3.51 3.92 -1.19
CA VAL A 7 3.94 5.32 -1.38
C VAL A 7 5.40 5.45 -0.96
N LEU A 8 6.25 5.82 -1.91
CA LEU A 8 7.60 6.31 -1.68
C LEU A 8 7.60 7.84 -1.77
N ALA A 9 8.35 8.51 -0.89
CA ALA A 9 8.51 9.95 -0.92
C ALA A 9 9.98 10.35 -0.77
N ALA A 10 10.41 11.39 -1.49
CA ALA A 10 11.69 12.06 -1.24
C ALA A 10 11.69 12.71 0.14
N ARG A 11 12.86 12.84 0.78
CA ARG A 11 13.01 13.48 2.10
C ARG A 11 12.50 14.91 2.12
N SER A 12 12.69 15.65 1.03
CA SER A 12 12.18 17.02 0.89
C SER A 12 10.66 17.11 0.65
N ALA A 13 9.96 16.00 0.42
CA ALA A 13 8.54 16.03 0.13
C ALA A 13 7.70 16.44 1.36
N VAL A 14 6.64 17.19 1.10
CA VAL A 14 5.71 17.70 2.10
C VAL A 14 4.28 17.36 1.70
N PHE A 15 3.50 16.83 2.66
CA PHE A 15 2.08 16.56 2.52
C PHE A 15 1.28 17.62 3.28
N ILE A 16 0.27 18.23 2.64
CA ILE A 16 -0.52 19.31 3.25
C ILE A 16 -2.01 19.13 2.91
N GLN A 17 -2.87 19.24 3.92
CA GLN A 17 -4.33 19.28 3.76
C GLN A 17 -4.82 20.74 3.84
N SER A 18 -4.62 21.52 2.78
CA SER A 18 -4.85 22.98 2.81
C SER A 18 -6.32 23.42 2.69
N PHE A 19 -7.27 22.48 2.61
CA PHE A 19 -8.68 22.76 2.36
C PHE A 19 -9.30 23.73 3.38
N SER A 20 -8.98 23.57 4.67
CA SER A 20 -9.53 24.43 5.73
C SER A 20 -9.15 25.91 5.57
N ARG A 21 -7.99 26.19 4.95
CA ARG A 21 -7.51 27.57 4.71
C ARG A 21 -8.35 28.34 3.71
N ILE A 22 -9.16 27.63 2.91
CA ILE A 22 -10.08 28.21 1.93
C ILE A 22 -11.54 27.86 2.25
N GLY A 23 -11.83 27.44 3.49
CA GLY A 23 -13.18 27.11 3.93
C GLY A 23 -13.75 25.82 3.34
N LEU A 24 -12.90 24.89 2.91
CA LEU A 24 -13.30 23.61 2.33
C LEU A 24 -12.94 22.43 3.25
N ALA A 25 -13.64 21.31 3.03
CA ALA A 25 -13.31 20.02 3.64
C ALA A 25 -12.40 19.20 2.71
N PRO A 26 -11.65 18.21 3.24
CA PRO A 26 -10.83 17.32 2.41
C PRO A 26 -11.64 16.52 1.39
N ASP A 27 -11.17 16.47 0.14
CA ASP A 27 -11.76 15.72 -0.98
C ASP A 27 -10.88 14.54 -1.44
N CYS A 28 -11.13 13.98 -2.64
CA CYS A 28 -10.35 12.88 -3.24
C CYS A 28 -10.17 11.63 -2.34
N GLY A 29 -11.12 11.40 -1.42
CA GLY A 29 -11.06 10.30 -0.45
C GLY A 29 -10.11 10.54 0.72
N ALA A 30 -9.52 11.73 0.88
CA ALA A 30 -8.62 12.04 2.00
C ALA A 30 -9.30 11.87 3.35
N SER A 31 -10.58 12.26 3.47
CA SER A 31 -11.40 12.06 4.68
C SER A 31 -11.69 10.58 4.99
N PHE A 32 -11.57 9.68 4.01
CA PHE A 32 -11.70 8.23 4.19
C PHE A 32 -10.35 7.59 4.53
N LEU A 33 -9.29 7.96 3.81
CA LEU A 33 -7.97 7.33 3.88
C LEU A 33 -7.15 7.82 5.08
N LEU A 34 -7.10 9.14 5.32
CA LEU A 34 -6.22 9.72 6.33
C LEU A 34 -6.49 9.20 7.77
N PRO A 35 -7.74 9.08 8.26
CA PRO A 35 -7.97 8.49 9.58
C PRO A 35 -7.63 6.99 9.65
N ARG A 36 -7.71 6.26 8.53
CA ARG A 36 -7.31 4.84 8.46
C ARG A 36 -5.79 4.65 8.47
N LEU A 37 -5.06 5.63 7.94
CA LEU A 37 -3.60 5.62 7.89
C LEU A 37 -2.95 6.18 9.17
N ALA A 38 -3.49 7.29 9.69
CA ALA A 38 -2.85 8.07 10.76
C ALA A 38 -3.57 7.99 12.12
N GLY A 39 -4.76 7.38 12.16
CA GLY A 39 -5.69 7.47 13.30
C GLY A 39 -6.42 8.82 13.36
N SER A 40 -7.53 8.84 14.10
CA SER A 40 -8.47 9.97 14.12
C SER A 40 -7.85 11.29 14.60
N ALA A 41 -7.05 11.27 15.65
CA ALA A 41 -6.50 12.48 16.26
C ALA A 41 -5.55 13.23 15.30
N ARG A 42 -4.61 12.50 14.68
CA ARG A 42 -3.67 13.07 13.71
C ARG A 42 -4.38 13.52 12.44
N ALA A 43 -5.32 12.72 11.93
CA ALA A 43 -6.10 13.08 10.76
C ALA A 43 -6.89 14.38 10.97
N MET A 44 -7.51 14.55 12.15
CA MET A 44 -8.23 15.77 12.50
C MET A 44 -7.31 16.98 12.57
N GLY A 45 -6.17 16.86 13.26
CA GLY A 45 -5.19 17.93 13.36
C GLY A 45 -4.66 18.38 11.99
N LEU A 46 -4.24 17.42 11.15
CA LEU A 46 -3.79 17.69 9.79
C LEU A 46 -4.87 18.40 8.95
N ALA A 47 -6.11 17.94 9.00
CA ALA A 47 -7.21 18.48 8.18
C ALA A 47 -7.72 19.85 8.67
N MET A 48 -7.80 20.07 9.99
CA MET A 48 -8.30 21.33 10.56
C MET A 48 -7.24 22.43 10.51
N LEU A 49 -6.01 22.13 10.94
CA LEU A 49 -4.93 23.13 11.02
C LEU A 49 -4.25 23.37 9.67
N GLY A 50 -4.33 22.41 8.75
CA GLY A 50 -3.68 22.48 7.45
C GLY A 50 -2.16 22.65 7.56
N GLU A 51 -1.56 22.07 8.60
CA GLU A 51 -0.11 22.11 8.83
C GLU A 51 0.64 21.17 7.87
N PRO A 52 1.85 21.55 7.44
CA PRO A 52 2.67 20.68 6.61
C PRO A 52 3.19 19.47 7.38
N LEU A 53 3.14 18.31 6.74
CA LEU A 53 3.68 17.04 7.23
C LEU A 53 4.87 16.62 6.37
N SER A 54 6.05 16.49 6.98
CA SER A 54 7.24 16.00 6.25
C SER A 54 7.14 14.53 5.89
N ALA A 55 7.83 14.10 4.83
CA ALA A 55 7.89 12.71 4.42
C ALA A 55 8.40 11.76 5.51
N GLU A 56 9.43 12.16 6.25
CA GLU A 56 9.95 11.35 7.37
C GLU A 56 8.92 11.18 8.48
N GLN A 57 8.13 12.22 8.77
CA GLN A 57 7.08 12.12 9.78
C GLN A 57 5.91 11.26 9.27
N ALA A 58 5.58 11.37 7.99
CA ALA A 58 4.56 10.53 7.35
C ALA A 58 4.95 9.05 7.39
N GLU A 59 6.23 8.69 7.16
CA GLU A 59 6.73 7.33 7.32
C GLU A 59 6.66 6.88 8.78
N ARG A 60 7.15 7.68 9.74
CA ARG A 60 7.08 7.37 11.17
C ARG A 60 5.64 7.16 11.67
N TRP A 61 4.67 7.81 11.05
CA TRP A 61 3.25 7.64 11.39
C TRP A 61 2.57 6.48 10.66
N GLY A 62 3.23 5.84 9.69
CA GLY A 62 2.66 4.77 8.89
C GLY A 62 1.72 5.25 7.77
N ILE A 63 1.77 6.54 7.41
CA ILE A 63 0.94 7.10 6.33
C ILE A 63 1.48 6.74 4.95
N ILE A 64 2.80 6.63 4.83
CA ILE A 64 3.50 6.20 3.61
C ILE A 64 4.41 5.02 3.94
N TRP A 65 4.82 4.28 2.91
CA TRP A 65 5.65 3.09 3.10
C TRP A 65 7.10 3.44 3.43
N ARG A 66 7.69 4.42 2.73
CA ARG A 66 9.09 4.80 2.97
C ARG A 66 9.42 6.22 2.50
N CYS A 67 10.22 6.91 3.28
CA CYS A 67 10.94 8.11 2.90
C CYS A 67 12.36 7.74 2.44
N VAL A 68 12.84 8.33 1.36
CA VAL A 68 14.19 8.10 0.80
C VAL A 68 14.88 9.42 0.49
N GLU A 69 16.21 9.40 0.33
CA GLU A 69 16.92 10.58 -0.17
C GLU A 69 16.38 11.01 -1.53
N ASP A 70 16.39 12.32 -1.77
CA ASP A 70 15.81 12.92 -2.97
C ASP A 70 16.42 12.36 -4.27
N ASP A 71 17.74 12.17 -4.29
CA ASP A 71 18.49 11.62 -5.43
C ASP A 71 18.30 10.11 -5.61
N ALA A 72 17.90 9.40 -4.54
CA ALA A 72 17.64 7.96 -4.55
C ALA A 72 16.22 7.61 -5.00
N LEU A 73 15.25 8.55 -4.96
CA LEU A 73 13.84 8.28 -5.19
C LEU A 73 13.57 7.55 -6.51
N GLY A 74 14.18 8.01 -7.61
CA GLY A 74 13.98 7.40 -8.94
C GLY A 74 14.46 5.95 -8.99
N ALA A 75 15.65 5.68 -8.44
CA ALA A 75 16.23 4.34 -8.44
C ALA A 75 15.45 3.36 -7.55
N GLU A 76 15.02 3.80 -6.36
CA GLU A 76 14.21 2.98 -5.45
C GLU A 76 12.81 2.71 -6.01
N ALA A 77 12.18 3.69 -6.67
CA ALA A 77 10.91 3.50 -7.35
C ALA A 77 11.01 2.49 -8.49
N GLU A 78 12.03 2.60 -9.35
CA GLU A 78 12.23 1.66 -10.46
C GLU A 78 12.46 0.23 -9.93
N LYS A 79 13.30 0.09 -8.90
CA LYS A 79 13.53 -1.20 -8.24
C LYS A 79 12.24 -1.82 -7.71
N LEU A 80 11.37 -1.03 -7.09
CA LEU A 80 10.07 -1.48 -6.60
C LEU A 80 9.15 -1.93 -7.75
N VAL A 81 9.06 -1.13 -8.81
CA VAL A 81 8.25 -1.45 -10.00
C VAL A 81 8.72 -2.75 -10.63
N GLN A 82 10.04 -2.92 -10.84
CA GLN A 82 10.60 -4.14 -11.41
C GLN A 82 10.33 -5.37 -10.52
N ALA A 83 10.42 -5.23 -9.21
CA ALA A 83 10.13 -6.31 -8.27
C ALA A 83 8.65 -6.75 -8.34
N LEU A 84 7.72 -5.79 -8.39
CA LEU A 84 6.28 -6.06 -8.49
C LEU A 84 5.90 -6.62 -9.86
N ALA A 85 6.46 -6.10 -10.94
CA ALA A 85 6.21 -6.55 -12.31
C ALA A 85 6.70 -7.98 -12.56
N ALA A 86 7.81 -8.37 -11.93
CA ALA A 86 8.33 -9.75 -11.97
C ALA A 86 7.65 -10.68 -10.95
N GLY A 87 6.77 -10.16 -10.10
CA GLY A 87 6.09 -10.89 -9.04
C GLY A 87 4.85 -11.67 -9.51
N PRO A 88 4.26 -12.49 -8.62
CA PRO A 88 3.06 -13.26 -8.93
C PRO A 88 1.82 -12.35 -8.92
N THR A 89 1.51 -11.71 -10.05
CA THR A 89 0.51 -10.62 -10.13
C THR A 89 -0.86 -10.99 -9.56
N ARG A 90 -1.34 -12.24 -9.76
CA ARG A 90 -2.60 -12.72 -9.17
C ARG A 90 -2.56 -12.75 -7.65
N ALA A 91 -1.45 -13.19 -7.06
CA ALA A 91 -1.28 -13.19 -5.62
C ALA A 91 -1.17 -11.76 -5.07
N LEU A 92 -0.46 -10.85 -5.75
CA LEU A 92 -0.38 -9.44 -5.36
C LEU A 92 -1.76 -8.75 -5.38
N ALA A 93 -2.54 -8.98 -6.43
CA ALA A 93 -3.91 -8.46 -6.52
C ALA A 93 -4.83 -9.06 -5.43
N ALA A 94 -4.66 -10.35 -5.14
CA ALA A 94 -5.39 -11.02 -4.06
C ALA A 94 -5.02 -10.45 -2.68
N ILE A 95 -3.73 -10.18 -2.41
CA ILE A 95 -3.27 -9.54 -1.18
C ILE A 95 -3.97 -8.19 -0.99
N ARG A 96 -3.97 -7.34 -2.03
CA ARG A 96 -4.69 -6.06 -1.99
C ARG A 96 -6.17 -6.25 -1.68
N ARG A 97 -6.83 -7.22 -2.33
CA ARG A 97 -8.25 -7.52 -2.12
C ARG A 97 -8.55 -7.92 -0.68
N VAL A 98 -7.80 -8.86 -0.10
CA VAL A 98 -8.07 -9.33 1.27
C VAL A 98 -7.81 -8.25 2.30
N LEU A 99 -6.74 -7.45 2.15
CA LEU A 99 -6.43 -6.34 3.06
C LEU A 99 -7.47 -5.22 2.98
N HIS A 100 -8.03 -4.94 1.80
CA HIS A 100 -9.08 -3.94 1.68
C HIS A 100 -10.40 -4.42 2.29
N ALA A 101 -10.73 -5.71 2.14
CA ALA A 101 -11.96 -6.28 2.69
C ALA A 101 -11.99 -6.31 4.23
N SER A 102 -10.84 -6.36 4.90
CA SER A 102 -10.77 -6.44 6.37
C SER A 102 -11.32 -5.20 7.09
N TRP A 103 -11.50 -4.09 6.38
CA TRP A 103 -12.12 -2.88 6.94
C TRP A 103 -13.64 -3.00 7.12
N GLU A 104 -14.27 -3.90 6.36
CA GLU A 104 -15.72 -4.11 6.35
C GLU A 104 -16.10 -5.48 6.94
N ASN A 105 -15.21 -6.46 6.82
CA ASN A 105 -15.44 -7.81 7.30
C ASN A 105 -15.19 -7.95 8.81
N GLY A 106 -16.05 -8.75 9.46
CA GLY A 106 -15.68 -9.43 10.70
C GLY A 106 -14.71 -10.59 10.45
N LEU A 107 -14.10 -11.12 11.52
CA LEU A 107 -13.06 -12.16 11.42
C LEU A 107 -13.54 -13.40 10.65
N GLU A 108 -14.76 -13.87 10.88
CA GLU A 108 -15.31 -15.06 10.21
C GLU A 108 -15.40 -14.88 8.68
N ALA A 109 -16.04 -13.80 8.24
CA ALA A 109 -16.14 -13.47 6.81
C ALA A 109 -14.77 -13.25 6.16
N GLN A 110 -13.82 -12.71 6.93
CA GLN A 110 -12.45 -12.52 6.45
C GLN A 110 -11.73 -13.87 6.23
N LEU A 111 -11.87 -14.82 7.16
CA LEU A 111 -11.31 -16.17 7.04
C LEU A 111 -11.93 -16.94 5.88
N ASP A 112 -13.23 -16.77 5.63
CA ASP A 112 -13.89 -17.35 4.45
C ASP A 112 -13.34 -16.78 3.14
N LEU A 113 -13.15 -15.46 3.06
CA LEU A 113 -12.52 -14.81 1.91
C LEU A 113 -11.09 -15.31 1.69
N GLU A 114 -10.30 -15.41 2.76
CA GLU A 114 -8.93 -15.93 2.71
C GLU A 114 -8.90 -17.37 2.20
N ARG A 115 -9.77 -18.25 2.71
CA ARG A 115 -9.90 -19.64 2.23
C ARG A 115 -10.13 -19.69 0.72
N ASP A 116 -11.07 -18.89 0.22
CA ASP A 116 -11.46 -18.94 -1.19
C ASP A 116 -10.39 -18.36 -2.11
N VAL A 117 -9.74 -17.26 -1.68
CA VAL A 117 -8.58 -16.68 -2.36
C VAL A 117 -7.42 -17.67 -2.40
N GLN A 118 -7.08 -18.31 -1.28
CA GLN A 118 -5.99 -19.28 -1.21
C GLN A 118 -6.26 -20.52 -2.08
N ARG A 119 -7.50 -21.02 -2.09
CA ARG A 119 -7.91 -22.13 -2.98
C ARG A 119 -7.69 -21.76 -4.44
N ALA A 120 -8.08 -20.56 -4.86
CA ALA A 120 -7.90 -20.09 -6.23
C ALA A 120 -6.40 -19.93 -6.59
N LEU A 121 -5.60 -19.33 -5.70
CA LEU A 121 -4.17 -19.14 -5.93
C LEU A 121 -3.40 -20.46 -5.93
N GLY A 122 -3.77 -21.43 -5.10
CA GLY A 122 -3.17 -22.77 -5.06
C GLY A 122 -3.34 -23.56 -6.36
N ALA A 123 -4.31 -23.18 -7.20
CA ALA A 123 -4.50 -23.77 -8.53
C ALA A 123 -3.73 -23.04 -9.65
N SER A 124 -3.04 -21.93 -9.36
CA SER A 124 -2.31 -21.13 -10.35
C SER A 124 -1.03 -21.80 -10.86
N ARG A 125 -0.53 -21.36 -12.01
CA ARG A 125 0.81 -21.78 -12.50
C ARG A 125 1.90 -21.16 -11.65
N ASP A 126 1.72 -19.89 -11.28
CA ASP A 126 2.67 -19.17 -10.41
C ASP A 126 2.88 -19.88 -9.07
N TYR A 127 1.84 -20.46 -8.46
CA TYR A 127 2.02 -21.26 -7.24
C TYR A 127 2.90 -22.48 -7.48
N ARG A 128 2.63 -23.25 -8.55
CA ARG A 128 3.43 -24.44 -8.88
C ARG A 128 4.89 -24.07 -9.19
N GLU A 129 5.10 -23.00 -9.95
CA GLU A 129 6.43 -22.47 -10.23
C GLU A 129 7.15 -22.01 -8.95
N GLY A 130 6.47 -21.27 -8.07
CA GLY A 130 7.02 -20.82 -6.80
C GLY A 130 7.48 -21.99 -5.92
N VAL A 131 6.64 -23.02 -5.78
CA VAL A 131 7.00 -24.25 -5.03
C VAL A 131 8.18 -24.98 -5.68
N THR A 132 8.17 -25.10 -7.01
CA THR A 132 9.23 -25.80 -7.76
C THR A 132 10.55 -25.06 -7.65
N ALA A 133 10.57 -23.75 -7.92
CA ALA A 133 11.74 -22.90 -7.82
C ALA A 133 12.33 -22.88 -6.41
N PHE A 134 11.49 -22.87 -5.38
CA PHE A 134 11.92 -22.96 -3.98
C PHE A 134 12.62 -24.29 -3.69
N ARG A 135 12.04 -25.42 -4.11
CA ARG A 135 12.65 -26.76 -3.98
C ARG A 135 13.98 -26.87 -4.72
N GLU A 136 14.07 -26.27 -5.90
CA GLU A 136 15.25 -26.26 -6.77
C GLU A 136 16.27 -25.17 -6.40
N LYS A 137 16.00 -24.33 -5.38
CA LYS A 137 16.85 -23.22 -4.93
C LYS A 137 17.22 -22.24 -6.06
N ARG A 138 16.28 -21.97 -6.96
CA ARG A 138 16.44 -20.99 -8.05
C ARG A 138 15.42 -19.86 -7.91
N LYS A 139 15.65 -18.75 -8.63
CA LYS A 139 14.68 -17.65 -8.70
C LYS A 139 13.44 -18.11 -9.50
N PRO A 140 12.21 -17.89 -8.99
CA PRO A 140 11.00 -18.20 -9.73
C PRO A 140 10.80 -17.23 -10.92
N ARG A 141 10.09 -17.72 -11.94
CA ARG A 141 9.65 -16.94 -13.10
C ARG A 141 8.13 -16.90 -13.15
N PHE A 142 7.54 -15.88 -12.53
CA PHE A 142 6.09 -15.72 -12.51
C PHE A 142 5.55 -15.16 -13.83
N GLU A 143 4.36 -15.60 -14.21
CA GLU A 143 3.65 -15.21 -15.43
C GLU A 143 2.32 -14.50 -15.14
N GLY A 144 1.94 -14.35 -13.87
CA GLY A 144 0.70 -13.71 -13.45
C GLY A 144 -0.55 -14.58 -13.67
N ARG A 145 -0.43 -15.91 -13.70
CA ARG A 145 -1.53 -16.83 -14.02
C ARG A 145 -1.53 -18.15 -13.25
#